data_AF-A0A955J4S7-F1
#
_entry.id   AF-A0A955J4S7-F1
#
_cell.length_a   1.000
_cell.length_b   1.000
_cell.length_c   1.000
_cell.angle_alpha   90.00
_cell.angle_beta   90.00
_cell.angle_gamma   90.00
#
_symmetry.space_group_name_H-M   'P 1'
#
loop_
_entity.id
_entity.type
_entity.pdbx_description
1 polymer ?
#
loop_
_entity_poly.entity_id
_entity_poly.type
_entity_poly.pdbx_seq_one_letter_code
_entity_poly.pdbx_strand_id
1 'polypeptide(L)' 'DFVSRFFAPYCGIDEDPVTGSAHCMLAPFWAARLGRSQLRARQLSRRGGEVECTVRDWRVLLEGRAVTFLEGWITI' A
#
# COMPACT_ATOMS: atom_id res chain seq x y z
N ASP A 1 -5.51 -6.43 9.36
CA ASP A 1 -4.58 -7.55 9.62
C ASP A 1 -3.18 -7.11 9.96
N PHE A 2 -2.57 -6.22 9.17
CA PHE A 2 -1.27 -5.64 9.52
C PHE A 2 -1.22 -4.15 9.24
N VAL A 3 -0.22 -3.49 9.82
CA VAL A 3 0.03 -2.06 9.63
C VAL A 3 1.46 -1.81 9.16
N SER A 4 1.67 -0.68 8.50
CA SER A 4 2.99 -0.27 8.00
C SER A 4 3.17 1.24 8.07
N ARG A 5 4.44 1.68 7.98
CA ARG A 5 4.86 3.06 7.66
C ARG A 5 6.04 2.95 6.71
N PHE A 6 6.18 3.89 5.77
CA PHE A 6 7.22 3.84 4.74
C PHE A 6 7.97 5.18 4.67
N PHE A 7 9.27 5.14 4.95
CA PHE A 7 10.17 6.30 4.94
C PHE A 7 11.24 6.09 3.87
N ALA A 8 11.45 7.09 3.02
CA ALA A 8 12.42 7.00 1.91
C ALA A 8 13.21 8.31 1.74
N PRO A 9 13.97 8.72 2.77
CA PRO A 9 14.69 10.01 2.76
C PRO A 9 15.72 10.10 1.62
N TYR A 10 16.31 8.97 1.21
CA TYR A 10 17.21 8.92 0.07
C TYR A 10 16.53 9.33 -1.26
N CYS A 11 15.23 9.13 -1.37
CA CYS A 11 14.42 9.53 -2.52
C CYS A 11 13.81 10.94 -2.36
N GLY A 12 14.20 11.70 -1.32
CA GLY A 12 13.60 12.99 -0.99
C GLY A 12 12.18 12.90 -0.42
N ILE A 13 11.78 11.72 0.07
CA ILE A 13 10.45 11.48 0.65
C ILE A 13 10.61 11.18 2.14
N ASP A 14 10.22 12.12 3.00
CA ASP A 14 10.24 11.91 4.45
C ASP A 14 9.37 10.70 4.83
N GLU A 15 8.09 10.71 4.42
CA GLU A 15 7.16 9.59 4.60
C GLU A 15 6.16 9.54 3.43
N ASP A 16 6.03 8.38 2.79
CA ASP A 16 5.05 8.16 1.73
C ASP A 16 3.67 7.83 2.34
N PRO A 17 2.58 8.51 1.93
CA PRO A 17 1.25 8.26 2.45
C PRO A 17 0.78 6.80 2.36
N VAL A 18 0.94 6.17 1.20
CA VAL A 18 0.52 4.79 0.91
C VAL A 18 1.43 4.22 -0.18
N THR A 19 2.20 3.18 0.15
CA THR A 19 3.23 2.63 -0.74
C THR A 19 2.81 1.25 -1.25
N GLY A 20 2.18 1.19 -2.43
CA GLY A 20 1.71 -0.07 -3.01
C GLY A 20 2.81 -1.10 -3.19
N SER A 21 3.97 -0.70 -3.72
CA SER A 21 5.10 -1.60 -3.98
C SER A 21 5.63 -2.30 -2.72
N ALA A 22 5.60 -1.63 -1.57
CA ALA A 22 6.01 -2.23 -0.30
C ALA A 22 5.12 -3.43 0.08
N HIS A 23 3.84 -3.42 -0.31
CA HIS A 23 2.89 -4.49 -0.01
C HIS A 23 3.17 -5.77 -0.80
N CYS A 24 3.92 -5.71 -1.91
CA CYS A 24 4.42 -6.90 -2.59
C CYS A 24 5.37 -7.74 -1.71
N MET A 25 6.03 -7.12 -0.74
CA MET A 25 6.88 -7.83 0.24
C MET A 25 6.14 -8.09 1.55
N LEU A 26 5.36 -7.11 2.04
CA LEU A 26 4.67 -7.21 3.32
C LEU A 26 3.53 -8.23 3.32
N ALA A 27 2.75 -8.31 2.23
CA ALA A 27 1.60 -9.21 2.19
C ALA A 27 2.00 -10.69 2.26
N PRO A 28 2.98 -11.20 1.49
CA PRO A 28 3.45 -12.59 1.63
C PRO A 28 4.00 -12.89 3.02
N PHE A 29 4.76 -11.94 3.60
CA PHE A 29 5.32 -12.08 4.95
C PHE A 29 4.22 -12.26 6.01
N TRP A 30 3.19 -11.40 5.98
CA TRP A 30 2.08 -11.49 6.92
C TRP A 30 1.14 -12.67 6.61
N ALA A 31 0.96 -13.02 5.34
CA ALA A 31 0.13 -14.16 4.91
C ALA A 31 0.67 -15.47 5.49
N ALA A 32 1.99 -15.67 5.40
CA ALA A 32 2.67 -16.83 5.97
C ALA A 32 2.51 -16.89 7.50
N ARG A 33 2.60 -15.75 8.19
CA ARG A 33 2.47 -15.67 9.65
C ARG A 33 1.04 -15.86 10.16
N LEU A 34 0.06 -15.40 9.38
CA LEU A 34 -1.36 -15.40 9.77
C LEU A 34 -2.13 -16.61 9.21
N GLY A 35 -1.51 -17.39 8.31
CA GLY A 35 -2.12 -18.56 7.69
C GLY A 35 -3.28 -18.23 6.75
N ARG A 36 -3.25 -17.06 6.09
CA ARG A 36 -4.32 -16.57 5.20
C ARG A 36 -3.76 -15.86 3.99
N SER A 37 -4.41 -15.99 2.83
CA SER A 37 -3.99 -15.39 1.56
C SER A 37 -4.61 -14.02 1.28
N GLN A 38 -5.75 -13.70 1.91
CA GLN A 38 -6.38 -12.38 1.83
C GLN A 38 -6.12 -11.62 3.11
N LEU A 39 -5.61 -10.40 2.97
CA LEU A 39 -5.21 -9.54 4.08
C LEU A 39 -5.69 -8.12 3.86
N ARG A 40 -6.10 -7.46 4.94
CA ARG A 40 -6.33 -6.01 4.98
C ARG A 40 -5.14 -5.32 5.64
N ALA A 41 -4.47 -4.47 4.89
CA ALA A 41 -3.35 -3.66 5.35
C ALA A 41 -3.78 -2.21 5.58
N ARG A 42 -3.15 -1.54 6.54
CA ARG A 42 -3.29 -0.09 6.72
C ARG A 42 -1.93 0.57 6.85
N GLN A 43 -1.62 1.51 5.97
CA GLN A 43 -0.42 2.35 6.09
C GLN A 43 -0.73 3.53 6.99
N LEU A 44 -0.08 3.59 8.15
CA LEU A 44 -0.32 4.56 9.22
C LEU A 44 0.53 5.82 9.05
N SER A 45 0.57 6.37 7.84
CA SER A 45 1.08 7.71 7.60
C SER A 45 0.11 8.76 8.16
N ARG A 46 0.52 10.04 8.19
CA ARG A 46 -0.37 11.14 8.60
C ARG A 46 -1.67 11.20 7.79
N ARG A 47 -1.61 10.88 6.49
CA ARG A 47 -2.79 10.84 5.60
C ARG A 47 -3.55 9.52 5.73
N GLY A 48 -2.84 8.43 6.01
CA GLY A 48 -3.38 7.09 6.10
C GLY A 48 -3.79 6.51 4.75
N GLY A 49 -3.93 5.19 4.71
CA GLY A 49 -4.64 4.50 3.63
C GLY A 49 -4.76 3.01 3.88
N GLU A 50 -5.74 2.42 3.22
CA GLU A 50 -6.05 0.99 3.31
C GLU A 50 -5.71 0.33 1.98
N VAL A 51 -5.13 -0.88 2.06
CA VAL A 51 -4.80 -1.70 0.91
C VAL A 51 -5.29 -3.12 1.19
N GLU A 52 -6.20 -3.61 0.36
CA GLU A 52 -6.57 -5.02 0.36
C GLU A 52 -5.53 -5.79 -0.46
N CYS A 53 -4.97 -6.85 0.12
CA CYS A 53 -3.91 -7.64 -0.46
C CYS A 53 -4.39 -9.07 -0.63
N THR A 54 -4.32 -9.60 -1.86
CA THR A 54 -4.52 -11.03 -2.13
C THR A 54 -3.20 -11.64 -2.60
N VAL A 55 -2.61 -12.48 -1.77
CA VAL A 55 -1.41 -13.25 -2.10
C VAL A 55 -1.83 -14.48 -2.91
N ARG A 56 -1.27 -14.62 -4.12
CA ARG A 56 -1.38 -15.80 -4.99
C ARG A 56 0.04 -16.26 -5.31
N ASP A 57 0.26 -17.54 -5.50
CA ASP A 57 1.54 -18.18 -5.87
C ASP A 57 2.73 -17.22 -6.04
N TRP A 58 2.85 -16.56 -7.20
CA TRP A 58 3.95 -15.67 -7.57
C TRP A 58 3.56 -14.18 -7.69
N ARG A 59 2.37 -13.79 -7.23
CA ARG A 59 1.83 -12.42 -7.36
C ARG A 59 1.08 -11.96 -6.13
N VAL A 60 1.10 -10.65 -5.88
CA VAL A 60 0.21 -10.00 -4.92
C VAL A 60 -0.72 -9.08 -5.70
N LEU A 61 -2.04 -9.28 -5.56
CA LEU A 61 -3.03 -8.33 -6.04
C LEU A 61 -3.25 -7.29 -4.95
N LEU A 62 -3.21 -6.03 -5.33
CA LEU A 62 -3.42 -4.89 -4.45
C LEU A 62 -4.66 -4.14 -4.91
N GLU A 63 -5.59 -3.92 -4.00
CA GLU A 63 -6.85 -3.24 -4.25
C GLU A 63 -7.01 -2.09 -3.25
N GLY A 64 -7.57 -0.98 -3.72
CA GLY A 64 -7.77 0.21 -2.91
C GLY A 64 -8.81 1.13 -3.55
N ARG A 65 -9.43 1.98 -2.73
CA ARG A 65 -10.38 2.97 -3.21
C ARG A 65 -9.65 4.25 -3.63
N ALA A 66 -10.09 4.85 -4.72
CA ALA A 66 -9.61 6.15 -5.18
C ALA A 66 -10.73 7.19 -5.08
N VAL A 67 -10.34 8.46 -4.88
CA VAL A 67 -11.24 9.61 -4.89
C VAL A 67 -10.60 10.70 -5.75
N THR A 68 -11.33 11.17 -6.76
CA THR A 68 -10.89 12.28 -7.61
C THR A 68 -10.89 13.57 -6.79
N PHE A 69 -9.74 14.25 -6.72
CA PHE A 69 -9.61 15.53 -6.01
C PHE A 69 -9.87 16.73 -6.94
N LEU A 70 -9.35 16.68 -8.16
CA LEU A 70 -9.42 17.78 -9.11
C LEU A 70 -9.39 17.23 -10.54
N GLU A 71 -10.14 17.88 -11.43
CA GLU A 71 -10.11 17.68 -12.87
C GLU A 71 -9.95 19.04 -13.56
N GLY A 72 -9.12 19.12 -14.60
CA GLY A 72 -8.85 20.36 -15.31
C GLY A 72 -7.87 20.18 -16.48
N TRP A 73 -7.49 21.29 -17.11
CA TRP A 73 -6.63 21.30 -18.30
C TRP A 73 -5.32 22.06 -18.02
N ILE A 74 -4.21 21.53 -18.55
CA ILE A 74 -2.92 22.21 -18.56
C ILE A 74 -2.65 22.65 -19.99
N THR A 75 -2.36 23.94 -20.19
CA THR A 75 -1.88 24.48 -21.47
C THR A 75 -0.39 24.76 -21.32
N ILE A 76 0.40 24.31 -22.29
CA ILE A 76 1.87 24.45 -22.33
C ILE A 76 2.23 25.51 -23.37
#